data_AF-A0A198UJ07-F1
#
_entry.id   AF-A0A198UJ07-F1
#
_cell.length_a   1.000
_cell.length_b   1.000
_cell.length_c   1.000
_cell.angle_alpha   90.00
_cell.angle_beta   90.00
_cell.angle_gamma   90.00
#
_symmetry.space_group_name_H-M   'P 1'
#
loop_
_entity.id
_entity.type
_entity.pdbx_description
1 polymer ?
#
loop_
_entity_poly.entity_id
_entity_poly.type
_entity_poly.pdbx_seq_one_letter_code
_entity_poly.pdbx_strand_id
1 'polypeptide(L)'
;MTPIYGIKKTGKDMRVLPKTVIYDPGLSLSLPLEISLTSGMNAIAHAAEGLYAQDGNPIMTLLAEEGIHALAQGMIKLKEDDQDEQARSQYLYGAWLCGTVLGNVGMALHHKLCHTLGGSFNLPHAPTHTIILPHAIADNEVARPEVTKIITRALGVSDVSAGQALFDLEVRPSFSRLISPKRIFKKLLISPCKILIGIRDPLKIILSRLLLTPITALDLNNN
;
A
#
# COMPACT_ATOMS: atom_id res chain seq x y z
N MET A 1 -3.15 6.53 15.38
CA MET A 1 -1.98 6.50 16.30
C MET A 1 -1.83 7.87 16.95
N THR A 2 -1.95 7.97 18.28
CA THR A 2 -1.84 9.24 19.02
C THR A 2 -0.46 9.34 19.66
N PRO A 3 0.34 10.40 19.40
CA PRO A 3 1.65 10.55 20.02
C PRO A 3 1.51 10.84 21.53
N ILE A 4 2.34 10.19 22.36
CA ILE A 4 2.49 10.51 23.78
C ILE A 4 3.78 11.32 23.91
N TYR A 5 3.70 12.56 24.41
CA TYR A 5 4.83 13.51 24.51
C TYR A 5 5.57 13.77 23.17
N GLY A 6 4.86 13.76 22.04
CA GLY A 6 5.47 13.94 20.72
C GLY A 6 6.28 12.74 20.22
N ILE A 7 6.40 11.67 21.01
CA ILE A 7 7.09 10.44 20.64
C ILE A 7 6.04 9.39 20.28
N LYS A 8 6.10 8.90 19.03
CA LYS A 8 5.29 7.77 18.59
C LYS A 8 6.00 6.47 18.98
N LYS A 9 5.38 5.67 19.87
CA LYS A 9 5.80 4.30 20.17
C LYS A 9 4.73 3.33 19.69
N THR A 10 5.13 2.31 18.95
CA THR A 10 4.26 1.19 18.57
C THR A 10 4.28 0.15 19.69
N GLY A 11 3.11 -0.34 20.09
CA GLY A 11 2.96 -1.43 21.04
C GLY A 11 2.06 -2.53 20.49
N LYS A 12 2.24 -3.76 20.99
CA LYS A 12 1.36 -4.90 20.72
C LYS A 12 0.95 -5.49 22.07
N ASP A 13 -0.35 -5.69 22.27
CA ASP A 13 -0.89 -6.28 23.49
C ASP A 13 -2.25 -6.93 23.19
N MET A 14 -2.53 -8.12 23.75
CA MET A 14 -3.83 -8.78 23.57
C MET A 14 -4.99 -7.95 24.11
N ARG A 15 -4.75 -7.07 25.09
CA ARG A 15 -5.76 -6.20 25.69
C ARG A 15 -6.26 -5.10 24.76
N VAL A 16 -5.50 -4.76 23.72
CA VAL A 16 -5.91 -3.76 22.72
C VAL A 16 -6.59 -4.38 21.50
N LEU A 17 -6.71 -5.72 21.44
CA LEU A 17 -7.43 -6.39 20.38
C LEU A 17 -8.94 -6.15 20.57
N PRO A 18 -9.65 -5.62 19.55
CA PRO A 18 -11.09 -5.47 19.65
C PRO A 18 -11.75 -6.84 19.80
N LYS A 19 -12.74 -6.93 20.70
CA LYS A 19 -13.54 -8.16 20.88
C LYS A 19 -14.48 -8.42 19.71
N THR A 20 -14.91 -7.36 19.05
CA THR A 20 -15.85 -7.40 17.92
C THR A 20 -15.50 -6.26 16.97
N VAL A 21 -15.51 -6.56 15.68
CA VAL A 21 -15.36 -5.58 14.60
C VAL A 21 -16.60 -5.68 13.73
N ILE A 22 -17.25 -4.55 13.47
CA ILE A 22 -18.46 -4.47 12.64
C ILE A 22 -18.09 -3.73 11.36
N TYR A 23 -18.39 -4.37 10.22
CA TYR A 23 -18.23 -3.79 8.90
C TYR A 23 -19.62 -3.48 8.35
N ASP A 24 -20.01 -2.21 8.40
CA ASP A 24 -21.30 -1.73 7.89
C ASP A 24 -21.04 -0.81 6.68
N PRO A 25 -21.44 -1.22 5.46
CA PRO A 25 -21.23 -0.42 4.25
C PRO A 25 -22.00 0.91 4.30
N GLY A 26 -23.17 0.94 4.95
CA GLY A 26 -24.00 2.14 5.10
C GLY A 26 -23.28 3.25 5.88
N LEU A 27 -22.47 2.89 6.87
CA LEU A 27 -21.64 3.85 7.62
C LEU A 27 -20.47 4.43 6.80
N SER A 28 -20.18 3.86 5.63
CA SER A 28 -19.08 4.29 4.75
C SER A 28 -19.53 5.14 3.56
N LEU A 29 -20.83 5.26 3.30
CA LEU A 29 -21.38 5.97 2.14
C LEU A 29 -20.99 7.46 2.10
N SER A 30 -20.88 8.10 3.28
CA SER A 30 -20.45 9.51 3.39
C SER A 30 -18.93 9.72 3.28
N LEU A 31 -18.14 8.64 3.20
CA LEU A 31 -16.69 8.74 3.11
C LEU A 31 -16.29 9.21 1.71
N PRO A 32 -15.54 10.33 1.58
CA PRO A 32 -15.08 10.82 0.29
C PRO A 32 -14.34 9.73 -0.49
N LEU A 33 -14.60 9.68 -1.80
CA LEU A 33 -13.97 8.70 -2.68
C LEU A 33 -12.44 8.72 -2.56
N GLU A 34 -11.82 9.90 -2.47
CA GLU A 34 -10.36 10.04 -2.29
C GLU A 34 -9.82 9.26 -1.09
N ILE A 35 -10.48 9.42 0.05
CA ILE A 35 -10.07 8.81 1.31
C ILE A 35 -10.29 7.30 1.22
N SER A 36 -11.38 6.88 0.58
CA SER A 36 -11.69 5.47 0.33
C SER A 36 -10.56 4.83 -0.48
N LEU A 37 -10.24 5.41 -1.63
CA LEU A 37 -9.23 4.94 -2.57
C LEU A 37 -7.82 4.88 -1.96
N THR A 38 -7.36 5.95 -1.30
CA THR A 38 -6.05 5.98 -0.63
C THR A 38 -5.98 4.99 0.54
N SER A 39 -7.06 4.82 1.30
CA SER A 39 -7.14 3.85 2.40
C SER A 39 -7.11 2.42 1.88
N GLY A 40 -7.79 2.12 0.78
CA GLY A 40 -7.72 0.77 0.18
C GLY A 40 -6.36 0.47 -0.43
N MET A 41 -5.67 1.44 -1.04
CA MET A 41 -4.28 1.21 -1.47
C MET A 41 -3.36 0.91 -0.28
N ASN A 42 -3.56 1.58 0.86
CA ASN A 42 -2.84 1.24 2.09
C ASN A 42 -3.21 -0.17 2.61
N ALA A 43 -4.47 -0.58 2.48
CA ALA A 43 -4.87 -1.95 2.80
C ALA A 43 -4.23 -2.99 1.85
N ILE A 44 -4.20 -2.73 0.53
CA ILE A 44 -3.46 -3.54 -0.45
C ILE A 44 -1.99 -3.62 -0.05
N ALA A 45 -1.38 -2.53 0.43
CA ALA A 45 -0.01 -2.55 0.92
C ALA A 45 0.19 -3.55 2.07
N HIS A 46 -0.75 -3.64 3.03
CA HIS A 46 -0.68 -4.66 4.09
C HIS A 46 -0.66 -6.09 3.53
N ALA A 47 -1.53 -6.39 2.57
CA ALA A 47 -1.59 -7.70 1.95
C ALA A 47 -0.34 -8.01 1.12
N ALA A 48 0.09 -7.05 0.27
CA ALA A 48 1.25 -7.20 -0.59
C ALA A 48 2.54 -7.39 0.22
N GLU A 49 2.72 -6.67 1.33
CA GLU A 49 3.84 -6.90 2.25
C GLU A 49 3.82 -8.28 2.89
N GLY A 50 2.62 -8.81 3.19
CA GLY A 50 2.48 -10.15 3.74
C GLY A 50 2.97 -11.26 2.81
N LEU A 51 3.02 -11.02 1.49
CA LEU A 51 3.50 -11.99 0.50
C LEU A 51 5.03 -12.19 0.57
N TYR A 52 5.78 -11.23 1.10
CA TYR A 52 7.23 -11.32 1.25
C TYR A 52 7.72 -11.07 2.68
N ALA A 53 6.80 -11.07 3.65
CA ALA A 53 7.12 -10.99 5.07
C ALA A 53 7.99 -12.17 5.51
N GLN A 54 8.90 -11.93 6.45
CA GLN A 54 9.80 -12.97 6.97
C GLN A 54 9.04 -14.09 7.70
N ASP A 55 7.92 -13.74 8.32
CA ASP A 55 6.99 -14.60 9.05
C ASP A 55 5.70 -14.89 8.25
N GLY A 56 5.77 -14.78 6.92
CA GLY A 56 4.68 -15.14 6.02
C GLY A 56 4.31 -16.63 6.11
N ASN A 57 3.06 -16.95 5.77
CA ASN A 57 2.56 -18.32 5.76
C ASN A 57 1.45 -18.51 4.72
N PRO A 58 1.15 -19.76 4.30
CA PRO A 58 0.20 -20.02 3.22
C PRO A 58 -1.22 -19.48 3.46
N ILE A 59 -1.68 -19.45 4.71
CA ILE A 59 -3.01 -18.90 5.03
C ILE A 59 -3.02 -17.39 4.74
N MET A 60 -1.98 -16.68 5.17
CA MET A 60 -1.87 -15.24 4.92
C MET A 60 -1.66 -14.94 3.44
N THR A 61 -1.00 -15.81 2.68
CA THR A 61 -0.92 -15.70 1.22
C THR A 61 -2.29 -15.76 0.56
N LEU A 62 -3.16 -16.70 0.96
CA LEU A 62 -4.53 -16.81 0.45
C LEU A 62 -5.36 -15.55 0.76
N LEU A 63 -5.30 -15.08 2.01
CA LEU A 63 -6.01 -13.86 2.42
C LEU A 63 -5.47 -12.61 1.71
N ALA A 64 -4.16 -12.54 1.51
CA ALA A 64 -3.53 -11.42 0.81
C ALA A 64 -4.00 -11.35 -0.65
N GLU A 65 -3.99 -12.48 -1.36
CA GLU A 65 -4.44 -12.53 -2.75
C GLU A 65 -5.90 -12.11 -2.90
N GLU A 66 -6.80 -12.72 -2.12
CA GLU A 66 -8.23 -12.40 -2.15
C GLU A 66 -8.50 -10.96 -1.71
N GLY A 67 -7.77 -10.45 -0.71
CA GLY A 67 -7.89 -9.08 -0.24
C GLY A 67 -7.50 -8.06 -1.31
N ILE A 68 -6.40 -8.31 -2.03
CA ILE A 68 -5.96 -7.48 -3.17
C ILE A 68 -7.02 -7.51 -4.27
N HIS A 69 -7.52 -8.70 -4.62
CA HIS A 69 -8.57 -8.85 -5.63
C HIS A 69 -9.84 -8.07 -5.26
N ALA A 70 -10.38 -8.31 -4.06
CA ALA A 70 -11.61 -7.67 -3.59
C ALA A 70 -11.50 -6.15 -3.52
N LEU A 71 -10.37 -5.60 -3.03
CA LEU A 71 -10.15 -4.16 -3.00
C LEU A 71 -9.99 -3.57 -4.40
N ALA A 72 -9.26 -4.23 -5.30
CA ALA A 72 -9.09 -3.75 -6.67
C ALA A 72 -10.44 -3.69 -7.41
N GLN A 73 -11.27 -4.73 -7.30
CA GLN A 73 -12.61 -4.76 -7.87
C GLN A 73 -13.54 -3.73 -7.23
N GLY A 74 -13.52 -3.62 -5.90
CA GLY A 74 -14.28 -2.60 -5.18
C GLY A 74 -13.86 -1.18 -5.57
N MET A 75 -12.56 -0.92 -5.76
CA MET A 75 -12.07 0.38 -6.23
C MET A 75 -12.58 0.74 -7.62
N ILE A 76 -12.70 -0.23 -8.53
CA ILE A 76 -13.24 0.01 -9.87
C ILE A 76 -14.70 0.44 -9.76
N LYS A 77 -15.52 -0.32 -9.02
CA LYS A 77 -16.94 -0.02 -8.82
C LYS A 77 -17.18 1.32 -8.10
N LEU A 78 -16.42 1.61 -7.04
CA LEU A 78 -16.54 2.89 -6.31
C LEU A 78 -16.15 4.10 -7.16
N LYS A 79 -15.33 3.93 -8.21
CA LYS A 79 -15.02 4.99 -9.17
C LYS A 79 -16.19 5.26 -10.13
N GLU A 80 -17.08 4.30 -10.32
CA GLU A 80 -18.29 4.41 -11.13
C GLU A 80 -19.44 5.01 -10.30
N ASP A 81 -19.65 4.48 -9.10
CA ASP A 81 -20.62 4.95 -8.12
C ASP A 81 -20.10 4.76 -6.69
N ASP A 82 -19.77 5.87 -6.01
CA ASP A 82 -19.23 5.83 -4.65
C ASP A 82 -20.30 5.62 -3.56
N GLN A 83 -21.58 5.63 -3.95
CA GLN A 83 -22.73 5.33 -3.10
C GLN A 83 -23.23 3.88 -3.27
N ASP A 84 -22.58 3.07 -4.12
CA ASP A 84 -22.93 1.65 -4.28
C ASP A 84 -22.59 0.86 -3.01
N GLU A 85 -23.61 0.49 -2.25
CA GLU A 85 -23.50 -0.27 -1.00
C GLU A 85 -22.88 -1.66 -1.21
N GLN A 86 -23.08 -2.30 -2.36
CA GLN A 86 -22.45 -3.58 -2.68
C GLN A 86 -20.96 -3.39 -2.95
N ALA A 87 -20.58 -2.34 -3.68
CA ALA A 87 -19.18 -1.98 -3.87
C ALA A 87 -18.50 -1.66 -2.54
N ARG A 88 -19.16 -0.90 -1.64
CA ARG A 88 -18.67 -0.64 -0.28
C ARG A 88 -18.53 -1.92 0.54
N SER A 89 -19.48 -2.85 0.44
CA SER A 89 -19.43 -4.15 1.11
C SER A 89 -18.23 -4.97 0.66
N GLN A 90 -18.02 -5.09 -0.65
CA GLN A 90 -16.86 -5.77 -1.23
C GLN A 90 -15.55 -5.08 -0.80
N TYR A 91 -15.54 -3.75 -0.72
CA TYR A 91 -14.39 -2.97 -0.26
C TYR A 91 -14.02 -3.28 1.20
N LEU A 92 -15.02 -3.30 2.08
CA LEU A 92 -14.84 -3.58 3.50
C LEU A 92 -14.38 -5.03 3.73
N TYR A 93 -14.91 -5.98 2.95
CA TYR A 93 -14.44 -7.37 2.94
C TYR A 93 -12.95 -7.46 2.56
N GLY A 94 -12.54 -6.82 1.47
CA GLY A 94 -11.14 -6.78 1.08
C GLY A 94 -10.26 -6.10 2.12
N ALA A 95 -10.72 -4.99 2.71
CA ALA A 95 -10.01 -4.30 3.79
C ALA A 95 -9.85 -5.19 5.05
N TRP A 96 -10.86 -6.00 5.38
CA TRP A 96 -10.79 -6.96 6.48
C TRP A 96 -9.74 -8.05 6.23
N LEU A 97 -9.70 -8.63 5.02
CA LEU A 97 -8.69 -9.63 4.64
C LEU A 97 -7.28 -9.06 4.75
N CYS A 98 -7.04 -7.90 4.13
CA CYS A 98 -5.78 -7.18 4.21
C CYS A 98 -5.38 -6.81 5.65
N GLY A 99 -6.36 -6.37 6.46
CA GLY A 99 -6.16 -6.08 7.88
C GLY A 99 -5.82 -7.32 8.70
N THR A 100 -6.38 -8.48 8.34
CA THR A 100 -6.06 -9.77 8.96
C THR A 100 -4.61 -10.17 8.65
N VAL A 101 -4.15 -9.95 7.41
CA VAL A 101 -2.73 -10.14 7.04
C VAL A 101 -1.84 -9.25 7.91
N LEU A 102 -2.12 -7.94 8.00
CA LEU A 102 -1.39 -7.01 8.88
C LEU A 102 -1.30 -7.49 10.34
N GLY A 103 -2.39 -8.06 10.87
CA GLY A 103 -2.46 -8.53 12.24
C GLY A 103 -1.59 -9.76 12.53
N ASN A 104 -1.26 -10.54 11.50
CA ASN A 104 -0.62 -11.86 11.63
C ASN A 104 0.82 -11.93 11.13
N VAL A 105 1.28 -10.98 10.32
CA VAL A 105 2.67 -10.95 9.82
C VAL A 105 3.35 -9.61 10.07
N GLY A 106 4.67 -9.62 10.15
CA GLY A 106 5.48 -8.42 10.28
C GLY A 106 5.47 -7.59 9.00
N MET A 107 5.27 -6.27 9.15
CA MET A 107 5.43 -5.35 8.02
C MET A 107 6.90 -5.22 7.60
N ALA A 108 7.11 -5.07 6.30
CA ALA A 108 8.41 -5.24 5.67
C ALA A 108 8.95 -3.89 5.14
N LEU A 109 9.47 -3.86 3.90
CA LEU A 109 10.18 -2.71 3.35
C LEU A 109 9.26 -1.48 3.19
N HIS A 110 8.06 -1.67 2.66
CA HIS A 110 7.16 -0.60 2.28
C HIS A 110 6.73 0.25 3.49
N HIS A 111 6.24 -0.37 4.58
CA HIS A 111 5.85 0.37 5.78
C HIS A 111 7.04 1.04 6.47
N LYS A 112 8.23 0.43 6.47
CA LYS A 112 9.44 1.05 7.03
C LYS A 112 9.82 2.32 6.27
N LEU A 113 9.74 2.29 4.94
CA LEU A 113 9.95 3.46 4.09
C LEU A 113 8.92 4.54 4.40
N CYS A 114 7.62 4.20 4.37
CA CYS A 114 6.55 5.17 4.57
C CYS A 114 6.56 5.80 5.97
N HIS A 115 6.86 5.04 7.02
CA HIS A 115 6.99 5.60 8.37
C HIS A 115 8.22 6.51 8.50
N THR A 116 9.34 6.14 7.87
CA THR A 116 10.55 6.97 7.86
C THR A 116 10.29 8.29 7.12
N LEU A 117 9.68 8.22 5.93
CA LEU A 117 9.34 9.40 5.13
C LEU A 117 8.27 10.27 5.81
N GLY A 118 7.18 9.65 6.27
CA GLY A 118 6.09 10.33 6.95
C GLY A 118 6.55 11.04 8.23
N GLY A 119 7.41 10.39 9.03
CA GLY A 119 8.00 10.97 10.24
C GLY A 119 9.01 12.08 9.93
N SER A 120 9.85 11.91 8.91
CA SER A 120 10.93 12.87 8.59
C SER A 120 10.43 14.13 7.86
N PHE A 121 9.38 14.01 7.06
CA PHE A 121 8.90 15.07 6.16
C PHE A 121 7.46 15.52 6.43
N ASN A 122 6.83 14.99 7.49
CA ASN A 122 5.43 15.25 7.83
C ASN A 122 4.50 15.05 6.62
N LEU A 123 4.65 13.90 5.96
CA LEU A 123 3.84 13.53 4.79
C LEU A 123 2.53 12.88 5.23
N PRO A 124 1.43 13.08 4.47
CA PRO A 124 0.15 12.46 4.77
C PRO A 124 0.27 10.93 4.63
N HIS A 125 -0.24 10.18 5.61
CA HIS A 125 -0.03 8.73 5.72
C HIS A 125 -0.51 7.97 4.48
N ALA A 126 -1.82 7.93 4.23
CA ALA A 126 -2.38 7.13 3.14
C ALA A 126 -1.81 7.51 1.75
N PRO A 127 -1.73 8.79 1.35
CA PRO A 127 -1.11 9.15 0.08
C PRO A 127 0.38 8.79 -0.05
N THR A 128 1.13 8.80 1.06
CA THR A 128 2.54 8.34 1.05
C THR A 128 2.61 6.85 0.80
N HIS A 129 1.78 6.07 1.49
CA HIS A 129 1.68 4.63 1.28
C HIS A 129 1.24 4.30 -0.15
N THR A 130 0.28 5.02 -0.71
CA THR A 130 -0.11 4.82 -2.10
C THR A 130 1.09 5.02 -3.04
N ILE A 131 1.71 6.20 -3.06
CA ILE A 131 2.79 6.49 -4.00
C ILE A 131 3.99 5.55 -3.86
N ILE A 132 4.34 5.13 -2.64
CA ILE A 132 5.53 4.31 -2.40
C ILE A 132 5.30 2.82 -2.70
N LEU A 133 4.04 2.36 -2.70
CA LEU A 133 3.72 0.95 -2.82
C LEU A 133 4.25 0.31 -4.12
N PRO A 134 3.98 0.84 -5.33
CA PRO A 134 4.43 0.23 -6.58
C PRO A 134 5.94 0.05 -6.64
N HIS A 135 6.67 1.07 -6.17
CA HIS A 135 8.13 1.04 -6.16
C HIS A 135 8.67 0.01 -5.15
N ALA A 136 8.10 -0.05 -3.94
CA ALA A 136 8.56 -0.99 -2.91
C ALA A 136 8.28 -2.45 -3.30
N ILE A 137 7.21 -2.72 -4.04
CA ILE A 137 6.91 -4.04 -4.58
C ILE A 137 7.88 -4.38 -5.72
N ALA A 138 8.17 -3.44 -6.62
CA ALA A 138 9.14 -3.65 -7.69
C ALA A 138 10.55 -3.99 -7.20
N ASP A 139 10.98 -3.41 -6.08
CA ASP A 139 12.28 -3.74 -5.48
C ASP A 139 12.29 -5.16 -4.88
N ASN A 140 11.19 -5.58 -4.24
CA ASN A 140 11.11 -6.90 -3.60
C ASN A 140 10.88 -8.04 -4.60
N GLU A 141 10.16 -7.81 -5.69
CA GLU A 141 9.83 -8.87 -6.64
C GLU A 141 11.06 -9.47 -7.35
N VAL A 142 12.16 -8.71 -7.43
CA VAL A 142 13.46 -9.20 -7.93
C VAL A 142 13.97 -10.37 -7.08
N ALA A 143 13.79 -10.30 -5.75
CA ALA A 143 14.20 -11.36 -4.82
C ALA A 143 13.08 -12.38 -4.56
N ARG A 144 11.83 -12.03 -4.86
CA ARG A 144 10.61 -12.79 -4.55
C ARG A 144 9.65 -12.84 -5.75
N PRO A 145 10.03 -13.50 -6.86
CA PRO A 145 9.26 -13.49 -8.11
C PRO A 145 7.87 -14.16 -7.98
N GLU A 146 7.64 -14.96 -6.95
CA GLU A 146 6.32 -15.51 -6.62
C GLU A 146 5.30 -14.42 -6.29
N VAL A 147 5.73 -13.29 -5.74
CA VAL A 147 4.88 -12.13 -5.43
C VAL A 147 4.21 -11.62 -6.69
N THR A 148 4.95 -11.54 -7.79
CA THR A 148 4.43 -11.09 -9.08
C THR A 148 3.27 -11.94 -9.54
N LYS A 149 3.41 -13.26 -9.52
CA LYS A 149 2.36 -14.19 -9.96
C LYS A 149 1.06 -14.04 -9.16
N ILE A 150 1.17 -13.77 -7.86
CA ILE A 150 0.01 -13.64 -6.97
C ILE A 150 -0.69 -12.30 -7.21
N ILE A 151 0.08 -11.20 -7.23
CA ILE A 151 -0.48 -9.86 -7.41
C ILE A 151 -1.12 -9.70 -8.79
N THR A 152 -0.46 -10.17 -9.85
CA THR A 152 -1.01 -10.05 -11.21
C THR A 152 -2.28 -10.90 -11.38
N ARG A 153 -2.32 -12.10 -10.80
CA ARG A 153 -3.53 -12.94 -10.76
C ARG A 153 -4.67 -12.26 -10.00
N ALA A 154 -4.41 -11.70 -8.81
CA ALA A 154 -5.41 -10.97 -8.03
C ALA A 154 -5.99 -9.77 -8.80
N LEU A 155 -5.14 -9.06 -9.55
CA LEU A 155 -5.51 -7.89 -10.36
C LEU A 155 -6.08 -8.25 -11.73
N GLY A 156 -6.03 -9.52 -12.16
CA GLY A 156 -6.51 -9.96 -13.47
C GLY A 156 -5.68 -9.43 -14.64
N VAL A 157 -4.38 -9.25 -14.45
CA VAL A 157 -3.44 -8.78 -15.48
C VAL A 157 -2.36 -9.83 -15.75
N SER A 158 -1.74 -9.79 -16.92
CA SER A 158 -0.62 -10.65 -17.30
C SER A 158 0.51 -9.82 -17.90
N ASP A 159 1.70 -10.43 -18.00
CA ASP A 159 2.85 -9.87 -18.74
C ASP A 159 3.34 -8.49 -18.25
N VAL A 160 3.11 -8.21 -16.97
CA VAL A 160 3.56 -6.99 -16.30
C VAL A 160 4.16 -7.36 -14.94
N SER A 161 5.08 -6.52 -14.45
CA SER A 161 5.59 -6.64 -13.08
C SER A 161 4.51 -6.29 -12.05
N ALA A 162 4.66 -6.75 -10.81
CA ALA A 162 3.71 -6.45 -9.74
C ALA A 162 3.71 -4.96 -9.40
N GLY A 163 4.89 -4.33 -9.42
CA GLY A 163 5.03 -2.90 -9.26
C GLY A 163 4.26 -2.13 -10.33
N GLN A 164 4.43 -2.51 -11.61
CA GLN A 164 3.71 -1.88 -12.71
C GLN A 164 2.19 -2.11 -12.60
N ALA A 165 1.74 -3.32 -12.26
CA ALA A 165 0.32 -3.63 -12.08
C ALA A 165 -0.35 -2.76 -10.98
N LEU A 166 0.34 -2.56 -9.85
CA LEU A 166 -0.13 -1.70 -8.78
C LEU A 166 -0.07 -0.22 -9.16
N PHE A 167 0.95 0.21 -9.90
CA PHE A 167 1.02 1.57 -10.44
C PHE A 167 -0.15 1.85 -11.39
N ASP A 168 -0.50 0.92 -12.26
CA ASP A 168 -1.62 1.09 -13.18
C ASP A 168 -2.96 1.15 -12.45
N LEU A 169 -3.12 0.38 -11.37
CA LEU A 169 -4.28 0.49 -10.48
C LEU A 169 -4.39 1.92 -9.88
N GLU A 170 -3.25 2.50 -9.50
CA GLU A 170 -3.12 3.86 -8.98
C GLU A 170 -3.25 4.96 -10.04
N VAL A 171 -2.86 4.76 -11.29
CA VAL A 171 -2.80 5.84 -12.30
C VAL A 171 -4.02 5.87 -13.22
N ARG A 172 -4.88 4.84 -13.17
CA ARG A 172 -6.17 4.85 -13.88
C ARG A 172 -6.90 6.19 -13.70
N PRO A 173 -7.53 6.73 -14.76
CA PRO A 173 -7.90 8.16 -14.91
C PRO A 173 -8.56 8.82 -13.69
N SER A 174 -9.34 8.08 -12.92
CA SER A 174 -10.04 8.56 -11.73
C SER A 174 -9.13 8.93 -10.55
N PHE A 175 -7.90 8.41 -10.46
CA PHE A 175 -7.02 8.62 -9.30
C PHE A 175 -6.07 9.84 -9.48
N SER A 176 -5.66 10.10 -10.72
CA SER A 176 -4.63 11.10 -11.08
C SER A 176 -5.02 12.55 -10.78
N ARG A 177 -6.31 12.83 -10.57
CA ARG A 177 -6.82 14.15 -10.16
C ARG A 177 -6.77 14.37 -8.65
N LEU A 178 -6.78 13.31 -7.85
CA LEU A 178 -6.97 13.39 -6.40
C LEU A 178 -5.64 13.38 -5.64
N ILE A 179 -4.74 12.46 -5.97
CA ILE A 179 -3.38 12.49 -5.44
C ILE A 179 -2.55 13.35 -6.39
N SER A 180 -1.82 14.35 -5.89
CA SER A 180 -0.78 15.03 -6.67
C SER A 180 0.57 14.41 -6.33
N PRO A 181 1.07 13.40 -7.09
CA PRO A 181 2.38 12.84 -6.84
C PRO A 181 3.43 13.95 -6.91
N LYS A 182 3.22 14.92 -7.81
CA LYS A 182 4.05 16.13 -7.93
C LYS A 182 4.24 16.87 -6.61
N ARG A 183 3.26 16.95 -5.69
CA ARG A 183 3.45 17.62 -4.38
C ARG A 183 4.30 16.79 -3.41
N ILE A 184 4.09 15.47 -3.36
CA ILE A 184 4.85 14.57 -2.48
C ILE A 184 6.28 14.39 -3.00
N PHE A 185 6.44 14.11 -4.30
CA PHE A 185 7.74 14.07 -4.96
C PHE A 185 8.44 15.42 -4.90
N LYS A 186 7.77 16.56 -5.07
CA LYS A 186 8.40 17.88 -4.88
C LYS A 186 8.89 18.08 -3.44
N LYS A 187 8.15 17.64 -2.42
CA LYS A 187 8.65 17.68 -1.02
C LYS A 187 9.86 16.78 -0.80
N LEU A 188 9.90 15.60 -1.43
CA LEU A 188 11.02 14.67 -1.36
C LEU A 188 12.24 15.21 -2.14
N LEU A 189 12.05 15.73 -3.35
CA LEU A 189 13.08 16.24 -4.25
C LEU A 189 13.67 17.61 -3.82
N ILE A 190 12.97 18.42 -3.03
CA ILE A 190 13.46 19.72 -2.53
C ILE A 190 14.46 19.56 -1.36
N SER A 191 14.64 18.36 -0.80
CA SER A 191 15.56 18.14 0.32
C SER A 191 16.33 16.82 0.25
N PRO A 192 17.10 16.56 -0.83
CA PRO A 192 17.92 15.35 -0.95
C PRO A 192 18.90 15.20 0.22
N CYS A 193 19.46 16.31 0.72
CA CYS A 193 20.32 16.28 1.91
C CYS A 193 19.59 15.84 3.18
N LYS A 194 18.31 16.21 3.41
CA LYS A 194 17.56 15.74 4.59
C LYS A 194 17.13 14.28 4.48
N ILE A 195 16.85 13.80 3.27
CA ILE A 195 16.59 12.36 3.01
C ILE A 195 17.81 11.54 3.42
N LEU A 196 19.02 12.04 3.15
CA LEU A 196 20.26 11.32 3.42
C LEU A 196 20.77 11.49 4.87
N ILE A 197 20.33 12.50 5.62
CA ILE A 197 20.82 12.74 6.99
C ILE A 197 20.03 11.95 8.05
N GLY A 198 18.76 11.60 7.79
CA GLY A 198 17.87 10.93 8.78
C GLY A 198 17.61 9.44 8.57
N ILE A 199 18.14 8.85 7.50
CA ILE A 199 17.79 7.49 7.06
C ILE A 199 19.01 6.59 7.25
N ARG A 200 18.85 5.34 7.74
CA ARG A 200 19.99 4.39 7.82
C ARG A 200 20.45 4.02 6.41
N ASP A 201 21.75 3.84 6.20
CA ASP A 201 22.36 3.64 4.88
C ASP A 201 21.68 2.63 3.93
N PRO A 202 21.16 1.46 4.37
CA PRO A 202 20.46 0.56 3.44
C PRO A 202 19.15 1.13 2.88
N LEU A 203 18.43 1.94 3.67
CA LEU A 203 17.20 2.61 3.21
C LEU A 203 17.49 3.79 2.27
N LYS A 204 18.68 4.43 2.37
CA LYS A 204 19.09 5.51 1.45
C LYS A 204 19.29 4.99 0.03
N ILE A 205 19.94 3.84 -0.12
CA ILE A 205 20.19 3.21 -1.42
C ILE A 205 18.86 2.85 -2.08
N ILE A 206 17.96 2.22 -1.33
CA ILE A 206 16.62 1.86 -1.79
C ILE A 206 15.85 3.12 -2.19
N LEU A 207 15.77 4.15 -1.33
CA LEU A 207 15.11 5.42 -1.67
C LEU A 207 15.68 6.11 -2.91
N SER A 208 17.00 6.10 -3.08
CA SER A 208 17.64 6.66 -4.27
C SER A 208 17.26 5.90 -5.54
N ARG A 209 17.12 4.57 -5.49
CA ARG A 209 16.62 3.76 -6.60
C ARG A 209 15.13 3.99 -6.84
N LEU A 210 14.30 3.98 -5.79
CA LEU A 210 12.85 4.16 -5.89
C LEU A 210 12.45 5.54 -6.47
N LEU A 211 13.17 6.61 -6.11
CA LEU A 211 12.88 7.97 -6.57
C LEU A 211 13.43 8.28 -7.97
N LEU A 212 14.44 7.53 -8.44
CA LEU A 212 15.13 7.79 -9.71
C LEU A 212 14.84 6.78 -10.81
N THR A 213 14.21 5.64 -10.50
CA THR A 213 13.87 4.62 -11.50
C THR A 213 12.39 4.79 -11.90
N PRO A 214 12.09 5.16 -13.15
CA PRO A 214 10.72 5.12 -13.66
C PRO A 214 10.18 3.70 -13.50
N ILE A 215 8.93 3.53 -13.04
CA ILE A 215 8.30 2.21 -12.99
C ILE A 215 8.20 1.64 -14.42
N THR A 216 8.03 2.51 -15.43
CA THR A 216 8.10 2.17 -16.85
C THR A 216 9.48 1.73 -17.34
N ALA A 217 10.55 1.89 -16.54
CA ALA A 217 11.91 1.44 -16.85
C ALA A 217 12.31 0.17 -16.09
N LEU A 218 11.41 -0.36 -15.25
CA LEU A 218 11.54 -1.68 -14.62
C LEU A 218 11.05 -2.83 -15.52
N ASP A 219 10.62 -2.52 -16.76
CA ASP A 219 10.68 -3.42 -17.91
C ASP A 219 12.16 -3.72 -18.25
N LEU A 220 12.84 -4.43 -17.35
CA LEU A 220 14.13 -5.02 -17.64
C LEU A 220 13.88 -6.45 -18.08
N ASN A 221 14.00 -6.64 -19.40
CA ASN A 221 14.80 -7.71 -19.99
C ASN A 221 15.00 -8.91 -19.05
N ASN A 222 14.02 -9.80 -19.02
CA ASN A 222 14.24 -11.19 -18.66
C ASN A 222 13.59 -12.02 -19.76
N ASN A 223 14.49 -12.59 -20.58
CA ASN A 223 14.28 -13.53 -21.69
C ASN A 223 12.95 -14.28 -21.73
#